data_AF-A0A3D5PCG9-F1
#
_entry.id   AF-A0A3D5PCG9-F1
#
_cell.length_a   1.000
_cell.length_b   1.000
_cell.length_c   1.000
_cell.angle_alpha   90.00
_cell.angle_beta   90.00
_cell.angle_gamma   90.00
#
_symmetry.space_group_name_H-M   'P 1'
#
loop_
_entity.id
_entity.type
_entity.pdbx_description
1 polymer ?
#
loop_
_entity_poly.entity_id
_entity_poly.type
_entity_poly.pdbx_seq_one_letter_code
_entity_poly.pdbx_strand_id
1 'polypeptide(L)'
;MAKLKYDKSGRLLFTREMKKDYTILAPMMAPIHFHLMIDVLRNCGYHFELLDTTGPNIVQEGLKYVHNDACYPAILVIGQLIDALKSGKYDVNKTALVMTQTGGGCRASNYIHLLRKALEKAGLKQVPV
;
A
#
# COMPACT_ATOMS: atom_id res chain seq x y z
N MET A 1 11.97 -9.44 -17.21
CA MET A 1 10.57 -9.17 -16.82
C MET A 1 10.19 -10.17 -15.75
N ALA A 2 9.76 -9.70 -14.58
CA ALA A 2 9.31 -10.57 -13.49
C ALA A 2 8.11 -11.43 -13.92
N LYS A 3 8.13 -12.71 -13.55
CA LYS A 3 7.04 -13.66 -13.74
C LYS A 3 5.88 -13.31 -12.81
N LEU A 4 4.74 -12.98 -13.40
CA LEU A 4 3.51 -12.71 -12.67
C LEU A 4 2.94 -14.02 -12.11
N LYS A 5 2.56 -14.01 -10.84
CA LYS A 5 1.89 -15.14 -10.17
C LYS A 5 0.61 -14.64 -9.51
N TYR A 6 -0.49 -15.34 -9.75
CA TYR A 6 -1.79 -14.99 -9.19
C TYR A 6 -2.24 -16.05 -8.18
N ASP A 7 -2.94 -15.63 -7.13
CA ASP A 7 -3.59 -16.57 -6.20
C ASP A 7 -4.94 -17.07 -6.74
N LYS A 8 -5.61 -17.94 -5.97
CA LYS A 8 -6.91 -18.54 -6.35
C LYS A 8 -8.02 -17.50 -6.55
N SER A 9 -7.88 -16.30 -5.99
CA SER A 9 -8.83 -15.19 -6.13
C SER A 9 -8.51 -14.26 -7.32
N GLY A 10 -7.46 -14.57 -8.09
CA GLY A 10 -7.02 -13.74 -9.21
C GLY A 10 -6.18 -12.53 -8.80
N ARG A 11 -5.74 -12.45 -7.53
CA ARG A 11 -4.90 -11.35 -7.03
C ARG A 11 -3.44 -11.60 -7.41
N LEU A 12 -2.78 -10.56 -7.91
CA LEU A 12 -1.34 -10.59 -8.20
C LEU A 12 -0.54 -10.69 -6.89
N LEU A 13 0.33 -11.67 -6.81
CA LEU A 13 1.26 -11.86 -5.70
C LEU A 13 2.58 -11.16 -5.99
N PHE A 14 3.13 -10.47 -4.99
CA PHE A 14 4.49 -9.97 -5.07
C PHE A 14 5.47 -11.16 -5.13
N THR A 15 6.28 -11.23 -6.20
CA THR A 15 7.22 -12.33 -6.41
C THR A 15 8.65 -11.91 -6.09
N ARG A 16 9.55 -12.88 -5.88
CA ARG A 16 10.97 -12.59 -5.63
C ARG A 16 11.64 -11.83 -6.78
N GLU A 17 11.17 -12.03 -8.02
CA GLU A 17 11.71 -11.36 -9.20
C GLU A 17 11.30 -9.88 -9.22
N MET A 18 10.08 -9.55 -8.76
CA MET A 18 9.59 -8.18 -8.63
C MET A 18 10.45 -7.31 -7.71
N LYS A 19 11.20 -7.91 -6.77
CA LYS A 19 12.14 -7.20 -5.89
C LYS A 19 13.09 -6.26 -6.64
N LYS A 20 13.50 -6.63 -7.86
CA LYS A 20 14.44 -5.83 -8.68
C LYS A 20 13.73 -4.73 -9.48
N ASP A 21 12.49 -4.99 -9.89
CA ASP A 21 11.80 -4.22 -10.92
C ASP A 21 10.70 -3.30 -10.36
N TYR A 22 10.21 -3.55 -9.15
CA TYR A 22 9.05 -2.87 -8.55
C TYR A 22 9.47 -1.88 -7.46
N THR A 23 8.80 -0.73 -7.43
CA THR A 23 8.81 0.18 -6.28
C THR A 23 7.75 -0.26 -5.27
N ILE A 24 8.11 -0.35 -3.99
CA ILE A 24 7.23 -0.74 -2.91
C ILE A 24 6.92 0.50 -2.06
N LEU A 25 5.66 0.91 -2.05
CA LEU A 25 5.20 2.05 -1.27
C LEU A 25 4.77 1.60 0.12
N ALA A 26 5.33 2.25 1.13
CA ALA A 26 4.96 2.08 2.53
C ALA A 26 4.28 3.36 3.04
N PRO A 27 3.13 3.26 3.74
CA PRO A 27 2.53 4.42 4.37
C PRO A 27 3.33 4.86 5.60
N MET A 28 3.32 6.16 5.90
CA MET A 28 3.90 6.65 7.15
C MET A 28 2.96 6.35 8.32
N MET A 29 3.39 5.46 9.22
CA MET A 29 2.65 5.15 10.46
C MET A 29 3.39 5.58 11.72
N ALA A 30 4.72 5.53 11.72
CA ALA A 30 5.54 5.95 12.84
C ALA A 30 6.90 6.46 12.32
N PRO A 31 7.19 7.77 12.37
CA PRO A 31 8.35 8.37 11.71
C PRO A 31 9.67 7.67 12.04
N ILE A 32 10.03 7.56 13.32
CA ILE A 32 11.33 6.99 13.71
C ILE A 32 11.47 5.52 13.27
N HIS A 33 10.45 4.70 13.55
CA HIS A 33 10.49 3.27 13.29
C HIS A 33 10.48 2.95 11.80
N PHE A 34 9.64 3.62 11.01
CA PHE A 34 9.48 3.31 9.60
C PHE A 34 10.69 3.76 8.77
N HIS A 35 11.32 4.89 9.09
CA HIS A 35 12.58 5.26 8.42
C HIS A 35 13.64 4.17 8.61
N LEU A 36 13.86 3.73 9.87
CA LEU A 36 14.82 2.67 10.17
C LEU A 36 14.49 1.36 9.44
N MET A 37 13.23 0.91 9.49
CA MET A 37 12.81 -0.34 8.84
C MET A 37 12.98 -0.28 7.33
N ILE A 38 12.61 0.85 6.71
CA ILE A 38 12.70 1.04 5.27
C ILE A 38 14.15 1.05 4.81
N ASP A 39 15.05 1.69 5.55
CA ASP A 39 16.48 1.69 5.23
C ASP A 39 17.10 0.30 5.35
N VAL A 40 16.70 -0.50 6.34
CA VAL A 40 17.09 -1.91 6.43
C VAL A 40 16.59 -2.70 5.20
N LEU A 41 15.33 -2.52 4.80
CA LEU A 41 14.78 -3.21 3.64
C LEU A 41 15.44 -2.77 2.33
N ARG A 42 15.80 -1.49 2.19
CA ARG A 42 16.60 -0.98 1.07
C ARG A 42 17.97 -1.65 1.02
N ASN A 43 18.65 -1.79 2.16
CA ASN A 43 19.93 -2.50 2.25
C ASN A 43 19.79 -3.99 1.91
N CYS A 44 18.62 -4.59 2.15
CA CYS A 44 18.31 -5.94 1.66
C CYS A 44 18.07 -6.00 0.13
N GLY A 45 18.14 -4.90 -0.60
CA GLY A 45 18.00 -4.84 -2.06
C GLY A 45 16.55 -4.71 -2.56
N TYR A 46 15.65 -4.18 -1.74
CA TYR A 46 14.30 -3.81 -2.17
C TYR A 46 14.23 -2.30 -2.49
N HIS A 47 13.44 -1.90 -3.48
CA HIS A 47 13.16 -0.48 -3.73
C HIS A 47 11.94 -0.03 -2.92
N PHE A 48 12.16 0.37 -1.68
CA PHE A 48 11.12 0.95 -0.84
C PHE A 48 11.09 2.47 -0.86
N GLU A 49 9.88 3.02 -0.86
CA GLU A 49 9.61 4.43 -0.66
C GLU A 49 8.60 4.61 0.47
N LEU A 50 8.95 5.46 1.44
CA LEU A 50 8.10 5.79 2.57
C LEU A 50 7.33 7.05 2.21
N LEU A 51 6.00 6.95 2.18
CA LEU A 51 5.13 8.08 1.86
C LEU A 51 5.05 9.02 3.06
N ASP A 52 5.66 10.19 2.96
CA ASP A 52 5.60 11.27 3.96
C ASP A 52 4.59 12.36 3.59
N THR A 53 3.75 12.11 2.58
CA THR A 53 2.75 13.06 2.12
C THR A 53 1.73 13.39 3.21
N THR A 54 1.38 14.66 3.30
CA THR A 54 0.37 15.17 4.23
C THR A 54 -0.62 16.07 3.49
N GLY A 55 -1.86 16.15 3.98
CA GLY A 55 -2.83 17.13 3.48
C GLY A 55 -4.26 16.60 3.41
N PRO A 56 -5.23 17.50 3.14
CA PRO A 56 -6.65 17.16 3.13
C PRO A 56 -7.04 16.19 1.99
N ASN A 57 -6.29 16.18 0.88
CA ASN A 57 -6.52 15.27 -0.24
C ASN A 57 -6.45 13.80 0.17
N ILE A 58 -5.54 13.45 1.08
CA ILE A 58 -5.39 12.07 1.59
C ILE A 58 -6.69 11.60 2.24
N VAL A 59 -7.29 12.45 3.08
CA VAL A 59 -8.56 12.15 3.75
C VAL A 59 -9.68 12.02 2.73
N GLN A 60 -9.77 12.96 1.79
CA GLN A 60 -10.77 12.96 0.72
C GLN A 60 -10.67 11.68 -0.12
N GLU A 61 -9.46 11.28 -0.49
CA GLU A 61 -9.22 10.07 -1.29
C GLU A 61 -9.56 8.80 -0.51
N GLY A 62 -9.22 8.74 0.78
CA GLY A 62 -9.62 7.65 1.67
C GLY A 62 -11.15 7.52 1.77
N LEU A 63 -11.86 8.63 1.98
CA LEU A 63 -13.32 8.65 2.12
C LEU A 63 -14.08 8.28 0.83
N LYS A 64 -13.46 8.43 -0.35
CA LYS A 64 -14.06 7.96 -1.62
C LYS A 64 -14.17 6.44 -1.69
N TYR A 65 -13.28 5.71 -1.03
CA TYR A 65 -13.16 4.25 -1.20
C TYR A 65 -13.43 3.44 0.07
N VAL A 66 -13.24 4.06 1.23
CA VAL A 66 -13.43 3.47 2.56
C VAL A 66 -14.61 4.14 3.25
N HIS A 67 -15.46 3.34 3.89
CA HIS A 67 -16.62 3.85 4.62
C HIS A 67 -16.17 4.73 5.80
N ASN A 68 -16.90 5.81 6.08
CA ASN A 68 -16.58 6.78 7.14
C ASN A 68 -16.64 6.19 8.56
N ASP A 69 -17.39 5.10 8.77
CA ASP A 69 -17.41 4.32 10.03
C ASP A 69 -16.18 3.41 10.23
N ALA A 70 -15.24 3.39 9.28
CA ALA A 70 -13.95 2.77 9.50
C ALA A 70 -13.11 3.59 10.51
N CYS A 71 -12.17 2.93 11.18
CA CYS A 71 -11.23 3.65 12.02
C CYS A 71 -10.44 4.67 11.18
N TYR A 72 -10.36 5.90 11.67
CA TYR A 72 -9.75 7.01 10.96
C TYR A 72 -8.32 6.73 10.42
N PRO A 73 -7.42 6.03 11.15
CA PRO A 73 -6.11 5.68 10.60
C PRO A 73 -6.18 4.78 9.35
N ALA A 74 -7.20 3.93 9.20
CA ALA A 74 -7.38 3.16 7.96
C ALA A 74 -7.71 4.08 6.79
N ILE A 75 -8.59 5.07 7.00
CA ILE A 75 -8.96 6.05 5.97
C ILE A 75 -7.72 6.84 5.54
N LEU A 76 -6.91 7.31 6.50
CA LEU A 76 -5.68 8.04 6.21
C LEU A 76 -4.66 7.18 5.44
N VAL A 77 -4.35 5.99 5.95
CA VAL A 77 -3.34 5.12 5.35
C VAL A 77 -3.74 4.66 3.95
N ILE A 78 -4.99 4.22 3.77
CA ILE A 78 -5.50 3.79 2.46
C ILE A 78 -5.59 4.99 1.51
N GLY A 79 -6.04 6.14 2.00
CA GLY A 79 -6.07 7.38 1.24
C GLY A 79 -4.68 7.79 0.76
N GLN A 80 -3.66 7.69 1.62
CA GLN A 80 -2.28 8.06 1.29
C GLN A 80 -1.71 7.17 0.18
N LEU A 81 -1.98 5.87 0.25
CA LEU A 81 -1.52 4.91 -0.76
C LEU A 81 -2.24 5.10 -2.10
N ILE A 82 -3.56 5.35 -2.09
CA ILE A 82 -4.33 5.57 -3.32
C ILE A 82 -3.97 6.92 -3.95
N ASP A 83 -3.82 7.97 -3.16
CA ASP A 83 -3.38 9.30 -3.61
C ASP A 83 -2.00 9.20 -4.27
N ALA A 84 -1.06 8.47 -3.65
CA ALA A 84 0.25 8.21 -4.24
C ALA A 84 0.14 7.50 -5.59
N LEU A 85 -0.64 6.43 -5.71
CA LEU A 85 -0.85 5.72 -6.98
C LEU A 85 -1.49 6.59 -8.07
N LYS A 86 -2.34 7.56 -7.69
CA LYS A 86 -3.00 8.48 -8.62
C LYS A 86 -2.20 9.74 -8.94
N SER A 87 -1.13 10.01 -8.20
CA SER A 87 -0.30 11.21 -8.38
C SER A 87 0.41 11.29 -9.75
N GLY A 88 0.47 10.18 -10.49
CA GLY A 88 1.22 10.07 -11.74
C GLY A 88 2.74 9.92 -11.56
N LYS A 89 3.24 9.95 -10.31
CA LYS A 89 4.66 9.77 -10.00
C LYS A 89 5.15 8.34 -10.16
N TYR A 90 4.25 7.35 -10.05
CA TYR A 90 4.60 5.93 -10.07
C TYR A 90 3.94 5.21 -11.25
N ASP A 91 4.67 4.26 -11.84
CA ASP A 91 4.07 3.28 -12.76
C ASP A 91 3.30 2.24 -11.94
N VAL A 92 1.97 2.33 -11.96
CA VAL A 92 1.08 1.43 -11.20
C VAL A 92 1.25 -0.04 -11.58
N ASN A 93 1.81 -0.36 -12.76
CA ASN A 93 2.08 -1.75 -13.16
C ASN A 93 3.41 -2.29 -12.61
N LYS A 94 4.28 -1.40 -12.13
CA LYS A 94 5.56 -1.70 -11.48
C LYS A 94 5.62 -1.14 -10.05
N THR A 95 4.46 -0.96 -9.44
CA THR A 95 4.35 -0.51 -8.05
C THR A 95 3.64 -1.56 -7.24
N ALA A 96 4.12 -1.79 -6.02
CA ALA A 96 3.49 -2.64 -5.01
C ALA A 96 3.21 -1.81 -3.77
N LEU A 97 2.20 -2.20 -2.98
CA LEU A 97 1.94 -1.57 -1.69
C LEU A 97 2.28 -2.54 -0.57
N VAL A 98 2.77 -2.02 0.56
CA VAL A 98 2.92 -2.78 1.79
C VAL A 98 2.04 -2.22 2.89
N MET A 99 1.52 -3.11 3.73
CA MET A 99 0.75 -2.74 4.90
C MET A 99 0.99 -3.73 6.03
N THR A 100 1.22 -3.22 7.23
CA THR A 100 1.36 -4.06 8.41
C THR A 100 0.04 -4.71 8.79
N GLN A 101 0.06 -5.99 9.15
CA GLN A 101 -1.09 -6.69 9.70
C GLN A 101 -0.78 -7.12 11.14
N THR A 102 -1.63 -6.70 12.07
CA THR A 102 -1.43 -6.99 13.50
C THR A 102 -1.91 -8.38 13.91
N GLY A 103 -2.83 -8.99 13.17
CA GLY A 103 -3.38 -10.32 13.46
C GLY A 103 -4.18 -10.46 14.76
N GLY A 104 -4.23 -9.43 15.61
CA GLY A 104 -4.97 -9.39 16.88
C GLY A 104 -6.40 -8.86 16.76
N GLY A 105 -7.05 -8.63 17.91
CA GLY A 105 -8.46 -8.19 18.00
C GLY A 105 -8.73 -6.72 17.65
N CYS A 106 -7.72 -5.95 17.25
CA CYS A 106 -7.89 -4.56 16.81
C CYS A 106 -8.45 -4.47 15.38
N ARG A 107 -9.07 -3.32 15.03
CA ARG A 107 -9.52 -3.01 13.66
C ARG A 107 -8.37 -2.97 12.64
N ALA A 108 -7.12 -2.77 13.09
CA ALA A 108 -5.92 -2.82 12.25
C ALA A 108 -5.79 -4.10 11.42
N SER A 109 -6.25 -5.23 11.96
CA SER A 109 -6.25 -6.53 11.28
C SER A 109 -7.07 -6.53 9.97
N ASN A 110 -8.00 -5.60 9.80
CA ASN A 110 -8.85 -5.48 8.62
C ASN A 110 -8.30 -4.52 7.55
N TYR A 111 -7.19 -3.81 7.80
CA TYR A 111 -6.76 -2.73 6.89
C TYR A 111 -6.38 -3.27 5.52
N ILE A 112 -5.73 -4.43 5.44
CA ILE A 112 -5.38 -5.09 4.17
C ILE A 112 -6.64 -5.41 3.35
N HIS A 113 -7.70 -5.88 4.00
CA HIS A 113 -8.96 -6.20 3.32
C HIS A 113 -9.64 -4.93 2.79
N LEU A 114 -9.64 -3.86 3.59
CA LEU A 114 -10.16 -2.56 3.18
C LEU A 114 -9.35 -1.96 2.02
N LEU A 115 -8.02 -2.05 2.07
CA LEU A 115 -7.14 -1.58 1.00
C LEU A 115 -7.43 -2.32 -0.31
N ARG A 116 -7.55 -3.66 -0.27
CA ARG A 116 -7.85 -4.45 -1.48
C ARG A 116 -9.18 -4.05 -2.11
N LYS A 117 -10.24 -3.89 -1.30
CA LYS A 117 -11.54 -3.39 -1.78
C LYS A 117 -11.43 -1.98 -2.34
N ALA A 118 -10.63 -1.12 -1.72
CA ALA A 118 -10.44 0.25 -2.17
C ALA A 118 -9.70 0.32 -3.52
N LEU A 119 -8.67 -0.50 -3.72
CA LEU A 119 -7.96 -0.63 -5.00
C LEU A 119 -8.88 -1.15 -6.11
N GLU A 120 -9.71 -2.15 -5.81
CA GLU A 120 -10.67 -2.67 -6.78
C GLU A 120 -11.65 -1.58 -7.24
N LYS A 121 -12.24 -0.83 -6.30
CA LYS A 121 -13.11 0.32 -6.61
C LYS A 121 -12.39 1.45 -7.34
N ALA A 122 -11.09 1.62 -7.11
CA ALA A 122 -10.27 2.62 -7.79
C ALA A 122 -9.77 2.16 -9.18
N GLY A 123 -10.08 0.94 -9.63
CA GLY A 123 -9.58 0.39 -10.89
C GLY A 123 -8.09 0.01 -10.86
N LEU A 124 -7.53 -0.20 -9.67
CA LEU A 124 -6.11 -0.45 -9.39
C LEU A 124 -5.87 -1.89 -8.86
N LYS A 125 -6.76 -2.82 -9.17
CA LYS A 125 -6.71 -4.22 -8.68
C LYS A 125 -5.43 -4.99 -9.08
N GLN A 126 -4.73 -4.52 -10.10
CA GLN A 126 -3.46 -5.08 -10.58
C GLN A 126 -2.28 -4.78 -9.65
N VAL A 127 -2.39 -3.77 -8.78
CA VAL A 127 -1.33 -3.42 -7.83
C VAL A 127 -1.26 -4.49 -6.74
N PRO A 128 -0.14 -5.21 -6.58
CA PRO A 128 -0.01 -6.23 -5.55
C PRO A 128 0.08 -5.60 -4.15
N VAL A 129 -0.61 -6.24 -3.20
CA VAL A 129 -0.65 -5.93 -1.76
C VAL A 129 -0.46 -7.20 -0.94
#